data_AF-A0A3M8DTN4-F1
#
_entry.id   AF-A0A3M8DTN4-F1
#
_cell.length_a   1.000
_cell.length_b   1.000
_cell.length_c   1.000
_cell.angle_alpha   90.00
_cell.angle_beta   90.00
_cell.angle_gamma   90.00
#
_symmetry.space_group_name_H-M   'P 1'
#
loop_
_entity.id
_entity.type
_entity.pdbx_description
1 polymer ?
#
loop_
_entity_poly.entity_id
_entity_poly.type
_entity_poly.pdbx_seq_one_letter_code
_entity_poly.pdbx_strand_id
1 'polypeptide(L)'
;MQKLSNSFSGALRTFSFWIANGTVGLPLLEGIDYSCIFNEPSALEQAYAIFANVIEMDDQGIVCNAKYAEMRAAQFIRSYVDNSYKVEPAFEGWEVALY
;
A
#
# COMPACT_ATOMS: atom_id res chain seq x y z
N MET A 1 17.17 -6.87 -20.89
CA MET A 1 16.68 -6.93 -19.50
C MET A 1 15.80 -5.72 -19.28
N GLN A 2 14.50 -5.92 -19.06
CA GLN A 2 13.59 -4.81 -18.75
C GLN A 2 13.81 -4.40 -17.30
N LYS A 3 13.87 -3.09 -17.02
CA LYS A 3 13.94 -2.53 -15.68
C LYS A 3 12.62 -1.82 -15.39
N LEU A 4 12.26 -1.69 -14.12
CA LEU A 4 11.16 -0.84 -13.70
C LEU A 4 11.47 0.62 -14.06
N SER A 5 10.42 1.41 -14.34
CA SER A 5 10.58 2.83 -14.63
C SER A 5 11.10 3.59 -13.40
N ASN A 6 11.74 4.73 -13.65
CA ASN A 6 12.13 5.64 -12.56
C ASN A 6 10.91 6.17 -11.79
N SER A 7 9.77 6.34 -12.48
CA SER A 7 8.51 6.76 -11.86
C SER A 7 8.02 5.73 -10.84
N PHE A 8 7.94 4.46 -11.24
CA PHE A 8 7.57 3.36 -10.35
C PHE A 8 8.57 3.22 -9.20
N SER A 9 9.87 3.24 -9.50
CA SER A 9 10.91 3.15 -8.47
C SER A 9 10.78 4.28 -7.44
N GLY A 10 10.43 5.48 -7.90
CA GLY A 10 10.14 6.63 -7.03
C GLY A 10 8.89 6.44 -6.18
N ALA A 11 7.81 5.91 -6.76
CA ALA A 11 6.57 5.61 -6.04
C ALA A 11 6.80 4.57 -4.94
N LEU A 12 7.45 3.45 -5.28
CA LEU A 12 7.78 2.38 -4.33
C LEU A 12 8.67 2.91 -3.19
N ARG A 13 9.75 3.61 -3.51
CA ARG A 13 10.64 4.22 -2.50
C ARG A 13 9.86 5.13 -1.54
N THR A 14 8.92 5.91 -2.06
CA THR A 14 8.15 6.86 -1.24
C THR A 14 7.13 6.13 -0.37
N PHE A 15 6.44 5.12 -0.90
CA PHE A 15 5.57 4.24 -0.12
C PHE A 15 6.33 3.56 1.02
N SER A 16 7.48 2.94 0.73
CA SER A 16 8.34 2.32 1.74
C SER A 16 8.80 3.31 2.80
N PHE A 17 9.15 4.55 2.40
CA PHE A 17 9.51 5.60 3.34
C PHE A 17 8.34 5.93 4.29
N TRP A 18 7.13 6.09 3.78
CA TRP A 18 5.96 6.40 4.62
C TRP A 18 5.58 5.24 5.54
N ILE A 19 5.68 4.00 5.07
CA ILE A 19 5.51 2.81 5.92
C ILE A 19 6.52 2.87 7.08
N ALA A 20 7.81 2.95 6.77
CA ALA A 20 8.87 2.95 7.79
C ALA A 20 8.81 4.17 8.74
N ASN A 21 8.32 5.31 8.25
CA ASN A 21 8.15 6.53 9.05
C ASN A 21 6.87 6.54 9.89
N GLY A 22 5.97 5.57 9.74
CA GLY A 22 4.70 5.54 10.47
C GLY A 22 3.67 6.56 9.95
N THR A 23 3.81 7.04 8.71
CA THR A 23 2.95 8.10 8.13
C THR A 23 2.27 7.71 6.82
N VAL A 24 2.15 6.41 6.52
CA VAL A 24 1.45 5.94 5.32
C VAL A 24 -0.06 6.26 5.39
N GLY A 25 -0.65 6.62 4.24
CA GLY A 25 -2.10 6.71 4.12
C GLY A 25 -2.74 7.88 4.85
N LEU A 26 -1.99 8.94 5.18
CA LEU A 26 -2.55 10.12 5.82
C LEU A 26 -3.77 10.67 5.04
N PRO A 27 -4.90 10.98 5.72
CA PRO A 27 -5.11 10.97 7.17
C PRO A 27 -5.69 9.65 7.74
N LEU A 28 -5.88 8.60 6.94
CA LEU A 28 -6.61 7.40 7.34
C LEU A 28 -6.03 6.69 8.57
N LEU A 29 -4.70 6.68 8.69
CA LEU A 29 -3.94 6.07 9.78
C LEU A 29 -3.42 7.10 10.79
N GLU A 30 -3.86 8.36 10.71
CA GLU A 30 -3.45 9.38 11.66
C GLU A 30 -3.90 9.01 13.08
N GLY A 31 -2.94 8.91 14.01
CA GLY A 31 -3.19 8.52 15.40
C GLY A 31 -3.48 7.02 15.62
N ILE A 32 -3.39 6.19 14.58
CA ILE A 32 -3.50 4.73 14.69
C ILE A 32 -2.11 4.14 14.87
N ASP A 33 -1.89 3.38 15.95
CA ASP A 33 -0.68 2.58 16.11
C ASP A 33 -0.81 1.26 15.33
N TYR A 34 -0.03 1.14 14.26
CA TYR A 34 0.07 -0.07 13.45
C TYR A 34 1.47 -0.67 13.45
N SER A 35 2.30 -0.34 14.47
CA SER A 35 3.67 -0.84 14.57
C SER A 35 3.78 -2.37 14.64
N CYS A 36 2.68 -3.08 14.99
CA CYS A 36 2.62 -4.54 14.98
C CYS A 36 2.96 -5.15 13.62
N ILE A 37 2.63 -4.50 12.50
CA ILE A 37 2.86 -5.05 11.16
C ILE A 37 4.35 -5.27 10.87
N PHE A 38 5.26 -4.57 11.56
CA PHE A 38 6.70 -4.75 11.40
C PHE A 38 7.22 -6.04 12.06
N ASN A 39 6.46 -6.61 13.00
CA ASN A 39 6.80 -7.87 13.66
C ASN A 39 6.04 -9.06 13.06
N GLU A 40 5.11 -8.80 12.14
CA GLU A 40 4.26 -9.81 11.51
C GLU A 40 4.46 -9.79 9.99
N PRO A 41 5.38 -10.62 9.46
CA PRO A 41 5.82 -10.54 8.07
C PRO A 41 4.67 -10.62 7.06
N SER A 42 3.64 -11.41 7.33
CA SER A 42 2.47 -11.57 6.46
C SER A 42 1.63 -10.29 6.34
N ALA A 43 1.53 -9.48 7.39
CA ALA A 43 0.78 -8.23 7.35
C ALA A 43 1.53 -7.19 6.50
N LEU A 44 2.84 -7.05 6.69
CA LEU A 44 3.65 -6.14 5.89
C LEU A 44 3.70 -6.58 4.42
N GLU A 45 3.86 -7.88 4.16
CA GLU A 45 3.79 -8.47 2.81
C GLU A 45 2.48 -8.10 2.12
N GLN A 46 1.34 -8.30 2.78
CA GLN A 46 0.02 -8.01 2.21
C GLN A 46 -0.16 -6.52 1.87
N ALA A 47 0.35 -5.61 2.70
CA ALA A 47 0.32 -4.17 2.41
C ALA A 47 1.13 -3.81 1.15
N TYR A 48 2.29 -4.44 0.96
CA TYR A 48 3.10 -4.27 -0.26
C TYR A 48 2.45 -4.91 -1.49
N ALA A 49 1.85 -6.09 -1.34
CA ALA A 49 1.12 -6.74 -2.43
C ALA A 49 -0.04 -5.85 -2.92
N ILE A 50 -0.84 -5.29 -2.01
CA ILE A 50 -1.93 -4.38 -2.36
C ILE A 50 -1.40 -3.14 -3.08
N PHE A 51 -0.34 -2.51 -2.57
CA PHE A 51 0.26 -1.35 -3.25
C PHE A 51 0.74 -1.70 -4.67
N ALA A 52 1.42 -2.84 -4.83
CA ALA A 52 1.96 -3.27 -6.12
C ALA A 52 0.89 -3.74 -7.11
N ASN A 53 -0.21 -4.32 -6.63
CA ASN A 53 -1.32 -4.76 -7.47
C ASN A 53 -2.14 -3.58 -7.98
N VAL A 54 -2.38 -2.57 -7.12
CA VAL A 54 -3.26 -1.43 -7.41
C VAL A 54 -2.55 -0.34 -8.24
N ILE A 55 -1.21 -0.28 -8.22
CA ILE A 55 -0.49 0.77 -8.93
C ILE A 55 -0.62 0.64 -10.46
N GLU A 56 -1.05 1.73 -11.09
CA GLU A 56 -1.23 1.86 -12.53
C GLU A 56 -0.12 2.73 -13.12
N MET A 57 0.28 2.37 -14.34
CA MET A 57 1.24 3.12 -15.13
C MET A 57 0.70 3.35 -16.54
N ASP A 58 1.05 4.48 -17.15
CA ASP A 58 0.80 4.73 -18.56
C ASP A 58 1.76 3.94 -19.48
N ASP A 59 1.60 4.11 -20.79
CA ASP A 59 2.42 3.44 -21.81
C ASP A 59 3.92 3.78 -21.73
N GLN A 60 4.29 4.85 -21.03
CA GLN A 60 5.67 5.25 -20.79
C GLN A 60 6.20 4.76 -19.43
N GLY A 61 5.40 3.99 -18.69
CA GLY A 61 5.73 3.51 -17.36
C GLY A 61 5.63 4.59 -16.29
N ILE A 62 4.94 5.70 -16.54
CA ILE A 62 4.73 6.76 -15.54
C ILE A 62 3.56 6.37 -14.65
N VAL A 63 3.77 6.37 -13.34
CA VAL A 63 2.74 6.04 -12.36
C VAL A 63 1.63 7.08 -12.37
N CYS A 64 0.38 6.63 -12.50
CA CYS A 64 -0.78 7.50 -12.61
C CYS A 64 -1.60 7.62 -11.31
N ASN A 65 -1.53 6.63 -10.41
CA ASN A 65 -2.46 6.51 -9.28
C ASN A 65 -1.78 6.21 -7.91
N ALA A 66 -0.50 6.59 -7.72
CA ALA A 66 0.28 6.23 -6.52
C ALA A 66 -0.45 6.48 -5.18
N LYS A 67 -1.19 7.60 -5.08
CA LYS A 67 -1.95 7.94 -3.87
C LYS A 67 -3.16 7.03 -3.63
N TYR A 68 -3.78 6.55 -4.70
CA TYR A 68 -4.85 5.56 -4.59
C TYR A 68 -4.29 4.22 -4.13
N ALA A 69 -3.20 3.74 -4.74
CA ALA A 69 -2.52 2.51 -4.31
C ALA A 69 -2.04 2.57 -2.84
N GLU A 70 -1.45 3.70 -2.42
CA GLU A 70 -1.08 3.95 -1.02
C GLU A 70 -2.30 3.88 -0.09
N MET A 71 -3.42 4.51 -0.47
CA MET A 71 -4.64 4.49 0.32
C MET A 71 -5.21 3.08 0.46
N ARG A 72 -5.22 2.28 -0.62
CA ARG A 72 -5.69 0.88 -0.55
C ARG A 72 -4.85 0.04 0.41
N ALA A 73 -3.54 0.18 0.37
CA ALA A 73 -2.65 -0.48 1.35
C ALA A 73 -2.92 0.01 2.78
N ALA A 74 -3.15 1.31 2.98
CA ALA A 74 -3.47 1.87 4.29
C ALA A 74 -4.83 1.39 4.84
N GLN A 75 -5.83 1.18 3.97
CA GLN A 75 -7.11 0.61 4.36
C GLN A 75 -6.95 -0.83 4.87
N PHE A 76 -6.08 -1.62 4.24
CA PHE A 76 -5.74 -2.94 4.74
C PHE A 76 -5.09 -2.85 6.11
N ILE A 77 -4.04 -2.02 6.26
CA ILE A 77 -3.35 -1.82 7.55
C ILE A 77 -4.35 -1.43 8.64
N ARG A 78 -5.26 -0.49 8.36
CA ARG A 78 -6.29 -0.08 9.32
C ARG A 78 -7.22 -1.24 9.67
N SER A 79 -7.72 -1.97 8.69
CA SER A 79 -8.61 -3.13 8.93
C SER A 79 -7.92 -4.25 9.72
N TYR A 80 -6.59 -4.33 9.63
CA TYR A 80 -5.80 -5.30 10.35
C TYR A 80 -5.68 -4.99 11.85
N VAL A 81 -5.58 -3.70 12.21
CA VAL A 81 -5.36 -3.27 13.60
C VAL A 81 -6.62 -2.75 14.30
N ASP A 82 -7.63 -2.36 13.54
CA ASP A 82 -8.92 -1.85 14.02
C ASP A 82 -10.06 -2.69 13.46
N ASN A 83 -10.53 -3.66 14.26
CA ASN A 83 -11.65 -4.55 13.91
C ASN A 83 -12.98 -3.80 13.69
N SER A 84 -13.10 -2.54 14.12
CA SER A 84 -14.30 -1.73 13.87
C SER A 84 -14.27 -1.05 12.49
N TYR A 85 -13.10 -0.95 11.88
CA TYR A 85 -12.93 -0.39 10.56
C TYR A 85 -13.40 -1.35 9.47
N LYS A 86 -14.26 -0.85 8.58
CA LYS A 86 -14.70 -1.57 7.39
C LYS A 86 -14.13 -0.90 6.16
N VAL A 87 -13.46 -1.68 5.33
CA VAL A 87 -12.89 -1.20 4.07
C VAL A 87 -14.03 -1.00 3.08
N GLU A 88 -14.17 0.24 2.61
CA GLU A 88 -15.15 0.62 1.58
C GLU A 88 -14.44 1.41 0.48
N PRO A 89 -14.56 1.00 -0.81
CA PRO A 89 -15.15 -0.27 -1.26
C PRO A 89 -14.33 -1.46 -0.77
N ALA A 90 -15.00 -2.60 -0.53
CA ALA A 90 -14.33 -3.86 -0.18
C ALA A 90 -13.23 -4.21 -1.20
N PHE A 91 -12.18 -4.91 -0.74
CA PHE A 91 -11.11 -5.33 -1.63
C PHE A 91 -11.63 -6.30 -2.70
N GLU A 92 -11.23 -6.04 -3.94
CA GLU A 92 -11.38 -7.02 -5.01
C GLU A 92 -10.32 -8.11 -4.82
N GLY A 93 -10.62 -9.35 -5.24
CA GLY A 93 -9.74 -10.49 -5.00
C GLY A 93 -8.33 -10.33 -5.62
N TRP A 94 -8.21 -9.57 -6.71
CA TRP A 94 -6.93 -9.28 -7.34
C TRP A 94 -6.10 -8.24 -6.57
N GLU A 95 -6.73 -7.33 -5.80
CA GLU A 95 -6.01 -6.36 -5.00
C GLU A 95 -5.19 -7.06 -3.92
N VAL A 96 -5.73 -8.14 -3.35
CA VAL A 96 -5.12 -8.88 -2.23
C VAL A 96 -4.33 -10.12 -2.64
N ALA A 97 -4.29 -10.47 -3.94
CA ALA A 97 -3.55 -11.62 -4.43
C ALA A 97 -2.04 -11.47 -4.19
N LEU A 98 -1.36 -12.58 -3.87
CA LEU A 98 0.09 -12.66 -3.73
C LEU A 98 0.68 -13.32 -5.00
N TYR A 99 1.61 -12.65 -5.68
CA TYR A 99 2.24 -13.06 -6.95
C TYR A 99 3.73 -13.35 -6.81
#